data_AF-W7UMQ8-F1
#
_entry.id   AF-W7UMQ8-F1
#
_cell.length_a   1.000
_cell.length_b   1.000
_cell.length_c   1.000
_cell.angle_alpha   90.00
_cell.angle_beta   90.00
_cell.angle_gamma   90.00
#
_symmetry.space_group_name_H-M   'P 1'
#
loop_
_entity.id
_entity.type
_entity.pdbx_description
1 polymer ?
#
loop_
_entity_poly.entity_id
_entity_poly.type
_entity_poly.pdbx_seq_one_letter_code
_entity_poly.pdbx_strand_id
1 'polypeptide(L)' 'MEKITLEELKMNSRSEMLTFLKKLWKGEGAPCPLCGSGLELLHKKAKKSDCDWQCRNCGKVIRTLDLLDRINQQT' A
#
# COMPACT_ATOMS: atom_id res chain seq x y z
N MET A 1 -6.12 -12.31 -7.35
CA MET A 1 -5.59 -11.44 -6.28
C MET A 1 -6.43 -10.18 -6.24
N GLU A 2 -7.07 -9.89 -5.12
CA GLU A 2 -7.83 -8.64 -4.97
C GLU A 2 -6.90 -7.49 -4.59
N LYS A 3 -7.09 -6.35 -5.26
CA LYS A 3 -6.37 -5.12 -4.93
C LYS A 3 -7.03 -4.46 -3.71
N ILE A 4 -6.23 -3.93 -2.78
CA ILE A 4 -6.78 -3.07 -1.74
C ILE A 4 -7.29 -1.76 -2.38
N THR A 5 -8.46 -1.29 -1.97
CA THR A 5 -8.98 0.03 -2.36
C THR A 5 -8.67 1.05 -1.26
N LEU A 6 -8.73 2.34 -1.59
CA LEU A 6 -8.53 3.41 -0.61
C LEU A 6 -9.54 3.36 0.54
N GLU A 7 -10.77 2.97 0.25
CA GLU A 7 -11.87 2.84 1.21
C GLU A 7 -11.56 1.77 2.28
N GLU A 8 -10.89 0.69 1.87
CA GLU A 8 -10.49 -0.42 2.74
C GLU A 8 -9.30 -0.06 3.66
N LEU A 9 -8.49 0.91 3.27
CA LEU A 9 -7.31 1.33 4.03
C LEU A 9 -7.67 2.08 5.33
N LYS A 10 -8.93 2.49 5.51
CA LYS A 10 -9.42 3.31 6.65
C LYS A 10 -8.60 4.56 6.94
N MET A 11 -7.81 5.02 5.98
CA MET A 11 -7.03 6.26 6.09
C MET A 11 -7.91 7.40 5.61
N ASN A 12 -8.20 8.34 6.49
CA ASN A 12 -9.08 9.48 6.17
C ASN A 12 -8.30 10.65 5.56
N SER A 13 -6.96 10.64 5.69
CA SER A 13 -6.11 11.73 5.23
C SER A 13 -5.15 11.27 4.13
N ARG A 14 -5.04 12.08 3.07
CA ARG A 14 -3.98 11.94 2.05
C ARG A 14 -2.59 11.85 2.68
N SER A 15 -2.32 12.67 3.68
CA SER A 15 -1.03 12.69 4.40
C SER A 15 -0.72 11.36 5.10
N GLU A 16 -1.73 10.71 5.68
CA GLU A 16 -1.56 9.38 6.29
C GLU A 16 -1.24 8.33 5.24
N MET A 17 -1.97 8.33 4.11
CA MET A 17 -1.73 7.39 3.01
C MET A 17 -0.33 7.58 2.41
N LEU A 18 0.10 8.82 2.20
CA LEU A 18 1.46 9.11 1.71
C LEU A 18 2.54 8.69 2.71
N THR A 19 2.29 8.85 4.00
CA THR A 19 3.22 8.42 5.06
C THR A 19 3.34 6.89 5.07
N PHE A 20 2.22 6.19 4.92
CA PHE A 20 2.17 4.73 4.78
C PHE A 20 2.92 4.26 3.53
N LEU A 21 2.63 4.84 2.36
CA LEU A 21 3.32 4.54 1.11
C LEU A 21 4.84 4.79 1.19
N LYS A 22 5.27 5.89 1.84
CA LYS A 22 6.69 6.17 2.06
C LYS A 22 7.40 5.09 2.87
N LYS A 23 6.77 4.55 3.93
CA LYS A 23 7.32 3.42 4.71
C LYS A 23 7.49 2.18 3.84
N LEU A 24 6.48 1.87 3.03
CA LEU A 24 6.52 0.76 2.08
C LEU A 24 7.64 0.94 1.04
N TRP A 25 7.80 2.11 0.44
CA TRP A 25 8.88 2.38 -0.52
C TRP A 25 10.29 2.36 0.08
N LYS A 26 10.42 2.71 1.36
CA LYS A 26 11.68 2.56 2.09
C LYS A 26 12.00 1.09 2.38
N GLY A 27 11.03 0.18 2.28
CA GLY A 27 11.19 -1.22 2.63
C GLY A 27 11.18 -1.45 4.14
N GLU A 28 10.68 -0.49 4.93
CA GLU A 28 10.54 -0.63 6.39
C GLU A 28 9.44 -1.66 6.76
N GLY A 29 8.61 -2.05 5.79
CA GLY A 29 7.43 -2.86 6.03
C GLY A 29 6.33 -2.04 6.73
N ALA A 30 5.11 -2.53 6.64
CA ALA A 30 4.00 -1.96 7.41
C ALA A 30 2.98 -3.06 7.74
N PRO A 31 2.22 -2.90 8.83
CA PRO A 31 1.09 -3.77 9.11
C PRO A 31 -0.02 -3.54 8.10
N CYS A 32 -0.77 -4.60 7.79
CA CYS A 32 -1.95 -4.53 6.97
C CYS A 32 -3.03 -3.72 7.71
N PRO A 33 -3.62 -2.68 7.09
CA PRO A 33 -4.63 -1.85 7.76
C PRO A 33 -5.95 -2.60 8.02
N LEU A 34 -6.17 -3.73 7.37
CA LEU A 34 -7.38 -4.56 7.52
C LEU A 34 -7.25 -5.56 8.66
N CYS A 35 -6.14 -6.32 8.70
CA CYS A 35 -5.95 -7.43 9.64
C CYS A 35 -4.77 -7.25 10.60
N GLY A 36 -4.01 -6.16 10.51
CA GLY A 36 -2.82 -5.92 11.32
C GLY A 36 -1.61 -6.80 11.00
N SER A 37 -1.79 -7.84 10.18
CA SER A 37 -0.72 -8.78 9.81
C SER A 37 0.36 -8.12 8.94
N GLY A 38 1.58 -8.69 8.96
CA GLY A 38 2.68 -8.19 8.13
C GLY A 38 2.35 -8.19 6.64
N LEU A 39 2.74 -7.12 5.95
CA LEU A 39 2.76 -7.07 4.49
C LEU A 39 4.09 -7.64 4.01
N GLU A 40 4.02 -8.58 3.06
CA GLU A 40 5.19 -9.12 2.37
C GLU A 40 5.39 -8.39 1.04
N LEU A 41 6.63 -8.02 0.73
CA LEU A 41 6.98 -7.43 -0.55
C LEU A 41 6.91 -8.53 -1.63
N LEU A 42 5.98 -8.40 -2.57
CA LEU A 42 5.83 -9.34 -3.68
C LEU A 42 6.91 -9.12 -4.73
N HIS A 43 6.97 -7.89 -5.24
CA HIS A 43 7.90 -7.51 -6.31
C HIS A 43 8.36 -6.08 -6.12
N LYS A 44 9.68 -5.89 -6.26
CA LYS A 44 10.32 -4.59 -6.48
C LYS A 44 10.60 -4.48 -7.97
N LYS A 45 9.89 -3.61 -8.70
CA LYS A 45 10.26 -3.31 -10.09
C LYS A 45 11.38 -2.26 -10.11
N ALA A 46 11.78 -1.85 -11.32
CA ALA A 46 12.89 -0.92 -11.56
C ALA A 46 12.80 0.43 -10.82
N LYS A 47 11.60 0.86 -10.38
CA LYS A 47 11.41 2.10 -9.61
C LYS A 47 11.16 1.78 -8.13
N LYS A 48 11.80 2.54 -7.23
CA LYS A 48 11.59 2.46 -5.77
C LYS A 48 10.12 2.64 -5.35
N SER A 49 9.36 3.41 -6.12
CA SER A 49 7.93 3.61 -5.89
C SER A 49 7.01 2.56 -6.54
N ASP A 50 7.56 1.69 -7.40
CA ASP A 50 6.84 0.59 -8.05
C ASP A 50 7.12 -0.71 -7.26
N CYS A 51 6.48 -0.78 -6.10
CA CYS A 51 6.56 -1.94 -5.21
C CYS A 51 5.15 -2.43 -4.91
N ASP A 52 4.95 -3.73 -5.09
CA ASP A 52 3.69 -4.40 -4.77
C ASP A 52 3.87 -5.14 -3.46
N TRP A 53 2.94 -4.93 -2.53
CA TRP A 53 2.93 -5.57 -1.22
C TRP A 53 1.69 -6.44 -1.09
N GLN A 54 1.81 -7.62 -0.51
CA GLN A 54 0.68 -8.50 -0.28
C GLN A 54 0.55 -8.80 1.20
N CYS A 55 -0.67 -8.72 1.71
CA CYS A 55 -0.93 -9.26 3.03
C CYS A 55 -1.08 -10.78 2.94
N ARG A 56 -0.27 -11.52 3.70
CA ARG A 56 -0.38 -12.99 3.76
C ARG A 56 -1.72 -13.46 4.35
N ASN A 57 -2.28 -12.68 5.28
CA ASN A 57 -3.51 -13.05 5.97
C ASN A 57 -4.77 -12.62 5.19
N CYS A 58 -4.84 -11.35 4.81
CA CYS A 58 -5.98 -10.80 4.08
C CYS A 58 -5.96 -11.18 2.58
N GLY A 59 -4.85 -11.68 2.04
CA GLY A 59 -4.68 -12.00 0.62
C GLY A 59 -4.69 -10.79 -0.34
N LYS A 60 -4.86 -9.57 0.19
CA LYS A 60 -4.96 -8.33 -0.59
C LYS A 60 -3.60 -7.84 -1.04
N VAL A 61 -3.57 -7.31 -2.26
CA VAL A 61 -2.38 -6.73 -2.88
C VAL A 61 -2.49 -5.20 -2.86
N ILE A 62 -1.49 -4.56 -2.27
CA ILE A 62 -1.28 -3.13 -2.20
C ILE A 62 -0.28 -2.74 -3.28
N ARG A 63 -0.80 -2.17 -4.37
CA ARG A 63 0.02 -1.60 -5.43
C ARG A 63 0.30 -0.14 -5.11
N THR A 64 1.52 0.17 -4.69
CA THR A 64 1.83 1.50 -4.17
C THR A 64 1.68 2.62 -5.20
N LEU A 65 1.92 2.35 -6.50
CA LEU A 65 1.66 3.31 -7.58
C LEU A 65 0.17 3.54 -7.86
N ASP A 66 -0.63 2.47 -7.91
CA ASP A 66 -2.09 2.54 -8.13
C ASP A 66 -2.72 3.36 -7.00
N LEU A 67 -2.26 3.12 -5.77
CA LEU A 67 -2.67 3.90 -4.60
C LEU A 67 -2.28 5.37 -4.71
N LEU A 68 -1.02 5.65 -5.09
CA LEU A 68 -0.52 7.01 -5.24
C LEU A 68 -1.26 7.80 -6.32
N ASP A 69 -1.51 7.16 -7.47
CA ASP A 69 -2.28 7.76 -8.57
C ASP A 69 -3.68 8.13 -8.11
N ARG A 70 -4.36 7.20 -7.42
CA ARG A 70 -5.71 7.41 -6.90
C ARG A 70 -5.80 8.47 -5.80
N ILE A 71 -4.73 8.65 -5.02
CA ILE A 71 -4.58 9.77 -4.06
C ILE A 71 -4.41 11.10 -4.80
N ASN A 72 -3.65 11.12 -5.90
CA ASN A 72 -3.41 12.31 -6.70
C ASN A 72 -4.65 12.71 -7.53
N GLN A 73 -5.47 11.75 -7.97
CA GLN A 73 -6.71 11.99 -8.71
C GLN A 73 -7.87 12.53 -7.85
N GLN A 74 -7.77 12.48 -6.52
CA GLN A 74 -8.75 13.09 -5.60
C GLN A 74 -8.47 14.60 -5.34
N THR A 75 -7.79 15.28 -6.27
CA THR A 75 -7.52 16.73 -6.24
C THR A 75 -8.39 17.46 -7.24
#